data_AF-A0A7C3ELE0-F1
#
_entry.id   AF-A0A7C3ELE0-F1
#
_cell.length_a   1.000
_cell.length_b   1.000
_cell.length_c   1.000
_cell.angle_alpha   90.00
_cell.angle_beta   90.00
_cell.angle_gamma   90.00
#
_symmetry.space_group_name_H-M   'P 1'
#
loop_
_entity.id
_entity.type
_entity.pdbx_description
1 polymer ?
#
loop_
_entity_poly.entity_id
_entity_poly.type
_entity_poly.pdbx_seq_one_letter_code
_entity_poly.pdbx_strand_id
1 'polypeptide(L)'
;MMKYNQENYPMPVNNSTICGWAKQRVGGAVSIVLLFLGFYANAWKVADQTWFAKFQRDSESLVLGRMVKSRQDGIFSAGGLLGRGLSEHSAAQYHFVKNTREALIEYQYTAYLNGENVAEFATYKSQVGGQALFLSVVDKIVHQPPVIKLAFFYMLNSLLAACTLTFIVYWFYREFDRITAVWVLATMLISQWLTVFGRNLFWTLWAFYLPMIMVLYFLRRHRAATRPYAITFISMVFTGILLKV
;
A
#
# COMPACT_ATOMS: atom_id res chain seq x y z
N MET A 1 -54.94 -23.47 -11.59
CA MET A 1 -54.17 -22.73 -10.57
C MET A 1 -53.64 -23.76 -9.56
N MET A 2 -52.47 -24.36 -9.83
CA MET A 2 -51.84 -25.34 -8.93
C MET A 2 -50.58 -24.70 -8.34
N LYS A 3 -50.55 -24.54 -7.02
CA LYS A 3 -49.38 -24.11 -6.26
C LYS A 3 -48.48 -25.32 -6.04
N TYR A 4 -47.27 -25.29 -6.60
CA TYR A 4 -46.21 -26.21 -6.21
C TYR A 4 -45.61 -25.74 -4.88
N ASN A 5 -45.76 -26.56 -3.84
CA ASN A 5 -45.06 -26.41 -2.57
C ASN A 5 -43.60 -26.84 -2.76
N GLN A 6 -42.64 -25.92 -2.57
CA GLN A 6 -41.23 -26.26 -2.45
C GLN A 6 -40.95 -26.69 -1.00
N GLU A 7 -40.68 -27.97 -0.82
CA GLU A 7 -40.21 -28.54 0.43
C GLU A 7 -38.79 -28.06 0.76
N ASN A 8 -38.64 -27.57 1.99
CA ASN A 8 -37.36 -27.27 2.62
C ASN A 8 -36.57 -28.58 2.86
N TYR A 9 -35.68 -28.92 1.95
CA TYR A 9 -34.62 -29.89 2.23
C TYR A 9 -33.34 -29.15 2.64
N PRO A 10 -32.76 -29.42 3.84
CA PRO A 10 -31.43 -28.93 4.14
C PRO A 10 -30.44 -29.60 3.18
N MET A 11 -29.83 -28.79 2.31
CA MET A 11 -28.82 -29.26 1.36
C MET A 11 -27.66 -29.90 2.13
N PRO A 12 -27.24 -31.14 1.80
CA PRO A 12 -26.09 -31.76 2.43
C PRO A 12 -24.83 -30.93 2.15
N VAL A 13 -24.12 -30.56 3.21
CA VAL A 13 -22.82 -29.89 3.09
C VAL A 13 -21.85 -30.87 2.44
N ASN A 14 -21.62 -30.70 1.14
CA ASN A 14 -20.77 -31.59 0.36
C ASN A 14 -19.29 -31.40 0.76
N ASN A 15 -18.67 -32.45 1.31
CA ASN A 15 -17.25 -32.47 1.74
C ASN A 15 -16.25 -32.02 0.64
N SER A 16 -16.62 -32.11 -0.64
CA SER A 16 -15.82 -31.56 -1.75
C SER A 16 -15.68 -30.04 -1.72
N THR A 17 -16.69 -29.32 -1.21
CA THR A 17 -16.62 -27.86 -1.07
C THR A 17 -15.63 -27.48 0.02
N ILE A 18 -15.69 -28.11 1.19
CA ILE A 18 -14.81 -27.86 2.35
C ILE A 18 -13.32 -28.05 1.96
N CYS A 19 -13.01 -29.12 1.22
CA CYS A 19 -11.65 -29.37 0.70
C CYS A 19 -11.19 -28.28 -0.30
N GLY A 20 -12.10 -27.75 -1.11
CA GLY A 20 -11.83 -26.63 -2.02
C GLY A 20 -11.50 -25.32 -1.29
N TRP A 21 -12.23 -25.01 -0.21
CA TRP A 21 -11.98 -23.81 0.62
C TRP A 21 -10.63 -23.86 1.33
N ALA A 22 -10.25 -25.03 1.86
CA ALA A 22 -8.95 -25.21 2.52
C ALA A 22 -7.79 -25.01 1.53
N LYS A 23 -7.85 -25.60 0.33
CA LYS A 23 -6.83 -25.43 -0.72
C LYS A 23 -6.69 -23.97 -1.17
N GLN A 24 -7.79 -23.23 -1.27
CA GLN A 24 -7.77 -21.81 -1.62
C GLN A 24 -7.10 -20.95 -0.53
N ARG A 25 -7.38 -21.24 0.75
CA ARG A 25 -6.75 -20.53 1.88
C ARG A 25 -5.24 -20.77 1.93
N VAL A 26 -4.82 -22.02 1.75
CA VAL A 26 -3.39 -22.39 1.70
C VAL A 26 -2.70 -21.70 0.52
N GLY A 27 -3.30 -21.73 -0.67
CA GLY A 27 -2.75 -21.05 -1.85
C GLY A 27 -2.62 -19.53 -1.67
N GLY A 28 -3.59 -18.89 -1.02
CA GLY A 28 -3.53 -17.47 -0.67
C GLY A 28 -2.39 -17.16 0.30
N ALA A 29 -2.25 -17.94 1.38
CA ALA A 29 -1.16 -17.76 2.34
C ALA A 29 0.22 -17.93 1.69
N VAL A 30 0.38 -18.93 0.82
CA VAL A 30 1.62 -19.15 0.06
C VAL A 30 1.91 -17.94 -0.85
N SER A 31 0.91 -17.45 -1.58
CA SER A 31 1.07 -16.26 -2.43
C SER A 31 1.51 -15.03 -1.62
N ILE A 32 0.91 -14.78 -0.45
CA ILE A 32 1.27 -13.66 0.42
C ILE A 32 2.73 -13.80 0.85
N VAL A 33 3.13 -14.97 1.35
CA VAL A 33 4.51 -15.19 1.83
C VAL A 33 5.52 -14.99 0.69
N LEU A 34 5.28 -15.57 -0.49
CA LEU A 34 6.19 -15.45 -1.62
C LEU A 34 6.35 -14.00 -2.11
N LEU A 35 5.24 -13.28 -2.22
CA LEU A 35 5.25 -11.87 -2.63
C LEU A 35 5.89 -10.99 -1.55
N PHE A 36 5.54 -11.20 -0.29
CA PHE A 36 6.10 -10.45 0.84
C PHE A 36 7.62 -10.59 0.94
N LEU A 37 8.17 -11.81 0.82
CA LEU A 37 9.62 -12.02 0.85
C LEU A 37 10.32 -11.35 -0.34
N GLY A 38 9.68 -11.35 -1.51
CA GLY A 38 10.14 -10.58 -2.66
C GLY A 38 10.17 -9.09 -2.38
N PHE A 39 9.05 -8.52 -1.92
CA PHE A 39 8.89 -7.08 -1.74
C PHE A 39 9.69 -6.52 -0.58
N TYR A 40 9.75 -7.22 0.56
CA TYR A 40 10.43 -6.72 1.74
C TYR A 40 11.95 -6.90 1.67
N ALA A 41 12.40 -8.06 1.18
CA ALA A 41 13.79 -8.47 1.27
C ALA A 41 14.49 -8.62 -0.09
N ASN A 42 13.78 -8.46 -1.21
CA ASN A 42 14.28 -8.81 -2.55
C ASN A 42 14.82 -10.26 -2.56
N ALA A 43 14.11 -11.18 -1.90
CA ALA A 43 14.59 -12.55 -1.66
C ALA A 43 14.91 -13.32 -2.96
N TRP A 44 14.20 -12.99 -4.04
CA TRP A 44 14.36 -13.58 -5.37
C TRP A 44 15.48 -12.92 -6.18
N LYS A 45 16.12 -11.87 -5.65
CA LYS A 45 17.20 -11.10 -6.30
C LYS A 45 16.83 -10.64 -7.71
N VAL A 46 15.56 -10.30 -7.90
CA VAL A 46 15.01 -9.90 -9.19
C VAL A 46 15.46 -8.48 -9.54
N ALA A 47 15.52 -7.59 -8.55
CA ALA A 47 16.07 -6.24 -8.68
C ALA A 47 17.52 -6.19 -8.19
N ASP A 48 18.33 -5.29 -8.76
CA ASP A 48 19.64 -4.95 -8.19
C ASP A 48 19.49 -4.48 -6.74
N GLN A 49 20.39 -4.91 -5.85
CA GLN A 49 20.26 -4.64 -4.42
C GLN A 49 20.46 -3.16 -4.08
N THR A 50 21.33 -2.44 -4.80
CA THR A 50 21.55 -1.01 -4.60
C THR A 50 20.32 -0.24 -5.06
N TRP A 51 19.76 -0.61 -6.20
CA TRP A 51 18.52 -0.05 -6.71
C TRP A 51 17.37 -0.32 -5.75
N PHE A 52 17.17 -1.56 -5.29
CA PHE A 52 16.13 -1.91 -4.32
C PHE A 52 16.23 -1.11 -3.01
N ALA A 53 17.45 -0.90 -2.50
CA ALA A 53 17.65 -0.15 -1.26
C ALA A 53 17.51 1.38 -1.42
N LYS A 54 17.79 1.92 -2.61
CA LYS A 54 17.79 3.36 -2.88
C LYS A 54 16.63 3.82 -3.76
N PHE A 55 15.73 2.92 -4.14
CA PHE A 55 14.67 3.18 -5.09
C PHE A 55 13.79 4.34 -4.62
N GLN A 56 13.81 5.43 -5.40
CA GLN A 56 12.99 6.62 -5.20
C GLN A 56 12.96 7.14 -3.75
N ARG A 57 14.13 7.15 -3.10
CA ARG A 57 14.32 7.78 -1.77
C ARG A 57 13.99 9.27 -1.79
N ASP A 58 14.07 9.91 -2.96
CA ASP A 58 13.69 11.29 -3.16
C ASP A 58 12.21 11.56 -2.93
N SER A 59 11.33 10.68 -3.41
CA SER A 59 9.89 10.73 -3.12
C SER A 59 9.58 10.20 -1.72
N GLU A 60 10.25 9.12 -1.29
CA GLU A 60 10.06 8.57 0.05
C GLU A 60 10.41 9.58 1.16
N SER A 61 11.41 10.43 0.95
CA SER A 61 11.77 11.51 1.88
C SER A 61 10.60 12.45 2.19
N LEU A 62 9.64 12.62 1.28
CA LEU A 62 8.45 13.44 1.48
C LEU A 62 7.49 12.83 2.52
N VAL A 63 7.44 11.51 2.60
CA VAL A 63 6.68 10.76 3.60
C VAL A 63 7.36 10.90 4.96
N LEU A 64 8.68 10.77 5.01
CA LEU A 64 9.44 10.95 6.25
C LEU A 64 9.32 12.37 6.80
N GLY A 65 9.47 13.38 5.95
CA GLY A 65 9.29 14.78 6.33
C GLY A 65 7.89 15.05 6.90
N ARG A 66 6.84 14.47 6.29
CA ARG A 66 5.47 14.51 6.84
C ARG A 66 5.38 13.86 8.22
N MET A 67 6.01 12.71 8.44
CA MET A 67 5.99 12.04 9.74
C MET A 67 6.71 12.85 10.82
N VAL A 68 7.85 13.46 10.49
CA VAL A 68 8.55 14.41 11.38
C VAL A 68 7.63 15.57 11.76
N LYS A 69 7.00 16.21 10.76
CA LYS A 69 6.04 17.30 10.99
C LYS A 69 4.82 16.86 11.80
N SER A 70 4.41 15.60 11.68
CA SER A 70 3.31 15.02 12.45
C SER A 70 3.67 14.75 13.91
N ARG A 71 4.92 14.39 14.20
CA ARG A 71 5.43 14.28 15.57
C ARG A 71 5.51 15.63 16.26
N GLN A 72 5.97 16.65 15.54
CA GLN A 72 6.17 18.00 16.06
C GLN A 72 4.83 18.73 16.30
N ASP A 73 3.95 18.76 15.29
CA ASP A 73 2.76 19.64 15.30
C ASP A 73 1.43 18.88 15.16
N GLY A 74 1.46 17.55 15.21
CA GLY A 74 0.29 16.70 15.10
C GLY A 74 -0.06 16.25 13.67
N ILE A 75 -0.89 15.21 13.59
CA ILE A 75 -1.14 14.43 12.36
C ILE A 75 -1.79 15.26 11.24
N PHE A 76 -2.51 16.35 11.55
CA PHE A 76 -3.18 17.20 10.55
C PHE A 76 -2.45 18.52 10.27
N SER A 77 -1.28 18.75 10.86
CA SER A 77 -0.46 19.93 10.57
C SER A 77 -0.18 20.08 9.06
N ALA A 78 -0.02 21.31 8.55
CA ALA A 78 0.16 21.57 7.11
C ALA A 78 -0.90 20.91 6.20
N GLY A 79 -2.13 20.75 6.70
CA GLY A 79 -3.24 20.12 5.98
C GLY A 79 -3.07 18.61 5.75
N GLY A 80 -2.12 17.97 6.44
CA GLY A 80 -1.80 16.55 6.23
C GLY A 80 -0.96 16.25 4.99
N LEU A 81 -0.55 17.29 4.26
CA LEU A 81 0.20 17.15 3.02
C LEU A 81 1.63 16.63 3.25
N LEU A 82 2.12 15.88 2.26
CA LEU A 82 3.53 15.52 2.16
C LEU A 82 4.43 16.76 2.17
N GLY A 83 5.71 16.58 2.44
CA GLY A 83 6.65 17.71 2.35
C GLY A 83 8.01 17.41 2.94
N ARG A 84 8.85 18.44 2.96
CA ARG A 84 10.20 18.38 3.54
C ARG A 84 10.33 19.40 4.65
N GLY A 85 10.93 18.97 5.76
CA GLY A 85 11.43 19.87 6.77
C GLY A 85 12.74 20.53 6.35
N LEU A 86 12.99 21.72 6.86
CA LEU A 86 14.26 22.44 6.75
C LEU A 86 14.75 22.76 8.17
N SER A 87 16.04 22.55 8.46
CA SER A 87 16.64 23.03 9.71
C SER A 87 16.81 24.54 9.69
N GLU A 88 16.95 25.21 10.84
CA GLU A 88 17.17 26.68 10.89
C GLU A 88 18.38 27.12 10.06
N HIS A 89 19.47 26.36 10.14
CA HIS A 89 20.67 26.59 9.32
C HIS A 89 20.38 26.34 7.85
N SER A 90 19.58 25.31 7.53
CA SER A 90 19.18 25.00 6.15
C SER A 90 18.12 25.94 5.59
N ALA A 91 17.32 26.63 6.42
CA ALA A 91 16.28 27.57 5.99
C ALA A 91 16.91 28.90 5.56
N ALA A 92 17.83 29.42 6.38
CA ALA A 92 18.67 30.56 6.00
C ALA A 92 19.54 30.25 4.77
N GLN A 93 20.04 29.01 4.68
CA GLN A 93 20.86 28.54 3.57
C GLN A 93 20.04 28.08 2.34
N TYR A 94 18.75 27.74 2.46
CA TYR A 94 17.88 27.40 1.33
C TYR A 94 17.72 28.58 0.37
N HIS A 95 17.81 29.79 0.92
CA HIS A 95 17.80 31.03 0.17
C HIS A 95 19.15 31.36 -0.50
N PHE A 96 20.26 30.69 -0.14
CA PHE A 96 21.60 31.10 -0.58
C PHE A 96 22.49 30.00 -1.16
N VAL A 97 22.30 28.73 -0.79
CA VAL A 97 23.14 27.61 -1.23
C VAL A 97 22.25 26.46 -1.66
N LYS A 98 22.53 26.00 -2.87
CA LYS A 98 22.11 24.71 -3.44
C LYS A 98 22.63 23.58 -2.52
N ASN A 99 22.01 23.37 -1.37
CA ASN A 99 22.12 22.10 -0.67
C ASN A 99 21.69 21.05 -1.69
N THR A 100 22.62 20.17 -2.06
CA THR A 100 22.38 19.20 -3.13
C THR A 100 21.11 18.44 -2.81
N ARG A 101 20.30 18.13 -3.83
CA ARG A 101 19.03 17.39 -3.67
C ARG A 101 19.18 16.17 -2.75
N GLU A 102 20.34 15.51 -2.79
CA GLU A 102 20.72 14.39 -1.95
C GLU A 102 20.81 14.75 -0.45
N ALA A 103 21.46 15.86 -0.09
CA ALA A 103 21.53 16.32 1.30
C ALA A 103 20.15 16.59 1.89
N LEU A 104 19.23 17.15 1.10
CA LEU A 104 17.84 17.36 1.52
C LEU A 104 17.07 16.06 1.73
N ILE A 105 17.35 15.05 0.91
CA ILE A 105 16.76 13.71 1.04
C ILE A 105 17.25 13.09 2.34
N GLU A 106 18.57 13.03 2.55
CA GLU A 106 19.16 12.42 3.74
C GLU A 106 18.73 13.15 5.02
N TYR A 107 18.60 14.48 4.98
CA TYR A 107 18.10 15.24 6.14
C TYR A 107 16.72 14.78 6.63
N GLN A 108 15.80 14.39 5.73
CA GLN A 108 14.49 13.88 6.18
C GLN A 108 14.62 12.53 6.90
N TYR A 109 15.55 11.68 6.46
CA TYR A 109 15.83 10.40 7.12
C TYR A 109 16.46 10.64 8.49
N THR A 110 17.49 11.48 8.57
CA THR A 110 18.18 11.76 9.83
C THR A 110 17.24 12.43 10.82
N ALA A 111 16.46 13.43 10.39
CA ALA A 111 15.50 14.10 11.27
C ALA A 111 14.46 13.11 11.83
N TYR A 112 13.94 12.20 10.99
CA TYR A 112 13.02 11.15 11.45
C TYR A 112 13.68 10.16 12.42
N LEU A 113 14.91 9.72 12.13
CA LEU A 113 15.61 8.71 12.92
C LEU A 113 16.10 9.25 14.27
N ASN A 114 16.54 10.51 14.30
CA ASN A 114 17.05 11.17 15.49
C ASN A 114 15.93 11.85 16.32
N GLY A 115 14.72 11.97 15.76
CA GLY A 115 13.62 12.67 16.43
C GLY A 115 13.81 14.18 16.48
N GLU A 116 14.43 14.76 15.46
CA GLU A 116 14.69 16.20 15.37
C GLU A 116 13.42 16.95 14.96
N ASN A 117 13.34 18.21 15.40
CA ASN A 117 12.33 19.16 14.93
C ASN A 117 12.80 19.87 13.66
N VAL A 118 11.85 20.34 12.87
CA VAL A 118 12.08 21.11 11.66
C VAL A 118 11.62 22.55 11.87
N ALA A 119 12.42 23.50 11.41
CA ALA A 119 12.14 24.93 11.57
C ALA A 119 11.08 25.38 10.57
N GLU A 120 11.27 25.02 9.31
CA GLU A 120 10.31 25.27 8.23
C GLU A 120 9.85 23.97 7.59
N PHE A 121 8.67 24.00 6.97
CA PHE A 121 8.11 22.85 6.29
C PHE A 121 7.57 23.24 4.90
N ALA A 122 8.24 22.74 3.86
CA ALA A 122 7.85 22.95 2.48
C ALA A 122 6.89 21.83 2.04
N THR A 123 5.61 22.17 1.87
CA THR A 123 4.57 21.22 1.43
C THR A 123 4.77 20.80 -0.02
N TYR A 124 4.67 19.50 -0.27
CA TYR A 124 4.59 18.91 -1.60
C TYR A 124 3.13 18.85 -2.06
N LYS A 125 2.79 19.60 -3.12
CA LYS A 125 1.40 19.85 -3.53
C LYS A 125 0.88 18.91 -4.62
N SER A 126 1.72 18.03 -5.17
CA SER A 126 1.33 17.17 -6.29
C SER A 126 0.61 15.88 -5.87
N GLN A 127 0.56 15.59 -4.56
CA GLN A 127 -0.07 14.41 -3.98
C GLN A 127 -0.61 14.77 -2.58
N VAL A 128 -1.79 14.27 -2.22
CA VAL A 128 -2.49 14.59 -0.96
C VAL A 128 -1.82 13.90 0.23
N GLY A 129 -1.18 12.74 0.01
CA GLY A 129 -0.34 12.12 1.04
C GLY A 129 -1.08 11.27 2.07
N GLY A 130 -2.26 10.75 1.72
CA GLY A 130 -3.06 9.91 2.62
C GLY A 130 -2.29 8.71 3.18
N GLN A 131 -1.36 8.15 2.41
CA GLN A 131 -0.46 7.09 2.86
C GLN A 131 0.46 7.54 4.01
N ALA A 132 0.96 8.78 3.97
CA ALA A 132 1.81 9.32 5.02
C ALA A 132 1.00 9.71 6.25
N LEU A 133 -0.25 10.14 6.08
CA LEU A 133 -1.18 10.32 7.21
C LEU A 133 -1.43 9.00 7.93
N PHE A 134 -1.72 7.92 7.19
CA PHE A 134 -1.86 6.58 7.75
C PHE A 134 -0.59 6.16 8.52
N LEU A 135 0.58 6.29 7.91
CA LEU A 135 1.85 5.95 8.57
C LEU A 135 2.13 6.84 9.79
N SER A 136 1.73 8.12 9.77
CA SER A 136 1.87 9.03 10.92
C SER A 136 0.97 8.63 12.09
N VAL A 137 -0.23 8.12 11.83
CA VAL A 137 -1.11 7.54 12.86
C VAL A 137 -0.46 6.29 13.46
N VAL A 138 0.05 5.39 12.62
CA VAL A 138 0.75 4.18 13.07
C VAL A 138 2.01 4.54 13.87
N ASP A 139 2.78 5.54 13.43
CA ASP A 139 3.96 6.05 14.13
C ASP A 139 3.62 6.54 15.54
N LYS A 140 2.48 7.20 15.72
CA LYS A 140 2.02 7.66 17.03
C LYS A 140 1.62 6.51 17.96
N ILE A 141 1.13 5.39 17.42
CA ILE A 141 0.66 4.24 18.20
C ILE A 141 1.81 3.30 18.58
N VAL A 142 2.78 3.12 17.70
CA VAL A 142 3.92 2.23 17.93
C VAL A 142 4.93 2.92 18.87
N HIS A 143 5.20 2.33 20.03
CA HIS A 143 6.18 2.87 21.00
C HIS A 143 7.52 2.15 20.87
N GLN A 144 8.22 2.38 19.76
CA GLN A 144 9.53 1.79 19.46
C GLN A 144 10.52 2.85 18.97
N PRO A 145 11.84 2.60 19.06
CA PRO A 145 12.86 3.48 18.48
C PRO A 145 12.62 3.74 16.98
N PRO A 146 12.89 4.95 16.47
CA PRO A 146 12.63 5.32 15.07
C PRO A 146 13.22 4.38 14.02
N VAL A 147 14.41 3.82 14.27
CA VAL A 147 15.06 2.83 13.38
C VAL A 147 14.21 1.57 13.22
N ILE A 148 13.72 1.02 14.34
CA ILE A 148 12.86 -0.18 14.35
C ILE A 148 11.52 0.14 13.69
N LYS A 149 10.97 1.33 13.96
CA LYS A 149 9.72 1.78 13.32
C LYS A 149 9.84 1.89 11.80
N LEU A 150 10.95 2.43 11.29
CA LEU A 150 11.15 2.56 9.85
C LEU A 150 11.19 1.18 9.17
N ALA A 151 11.92 0.22 9.76
CA ALA A 151 11.91 -1.16 9.30
C ALA A 151 10.51 -1.78 9.35
N PHE A 152 9.77 -1.53 10.44
CA PHE A 152 8.37 -1.95 10.58
C PHE A 152 7.47 -1.35 9.50
N PHE A 153 7.64 -0.08 9.11
CA PHE A 153 6.84 0.53 8.03
C PHE A 153 7.15 -0.10 6.68
N TYR A 154 8.42 -0.39 6.37
CA TYR A 154 8.77 -1.13 5.15
C TYR A 154 8.14 -2.51 5.14
N MET A 155 8.18 -3.21 6.28
CA MET A 155 7.56 -4.53 6.44
C MET A 155 6.03 -4.45 6.26
N LEU A 156 5.37 -3.50 6.92
CA LEU A 156 3.94 -3.30 6.85
C LEU A 156 3.50 -2.96 5.42
N ASN A 157 4.21 -2.04 4.75
CA ASN A 157 3.91 -1.65 3.38
C ASN A 157 4.05 -2.84 2.41
N SER A 158 5.14 -3.61 2.55
CA SER A 158 5.38 -4.82 1.76
C SER A 158 4.31 -5.88 1.98
N LEU A 159 3.87 -6.06 3.23
CA LEU A 159 2.83 -7.03 3.59
C LEU A 159 1.47 -6.61 3.02
N LEU A 160 1.09 -5.34 3.16
CA LEU A 160 -0.16 -4.82 2.60
C LEU A 160 -0.16 -4.94 1.07
N ALA A 161 0.96 -4.64 0.41
CA ALA A 161 1.13 -4.83 -1.03
C ALA A 161 0.97 -6.31 -1.42
N ALA A 162 1.63 -7.22 -0.70
CA ALA A 162 1.51 -8.67 -0.93
C ALA A 162 0.07 -9.15 -0.77
N CYS A 163 -0.63 -8.78 0.31
CA CYS A 163 -2.04 -9.10 0.52
C CYS A 163 -2.92 -8.60 -0.64
N THR A 164 -2.72 -7.35 -1.06
CA THR A 164 -3.47 -6.71 -2.15
C THR A 164 -3.28 -7.46 -3.47
N LEU A 165 -2.03 -7.78 -3.83
CA LEU A 165 -1.75 -8.51 -5.06
C LEU A 165 -2.20 -9.97 -4.98
N THR A 166 -2.15 -10.61 -3.81
CA THR A 166 -2.76 -11.93 -3.62
C THR A 166 -4.28 -11.90 -3.87
N PHE A 167 -4.99 -10.84 -3.50
CA PHE A 167 -6.41 -10.70 -3.86
C PHE A 167 -6.61 -10.64 -5.38
N ILE A 168 -5.71 -9.99 -6.11
CA ILE A 168 -5.73 -9.98 -7.58
C ILE A 168 -5.46 -11.38 -8.13
N VAL A 169 -4.44 -12.09 -7.64
CA VAL A 169 -4.17 -13.49 -8.02
C VAL A 169 -5.38 -14.37 -7.74
N TYR A 170 -6.01 -14.21 -6.58
CA TYR A 170 -7.23 -14.93 -6.22
C TYR A 170 -8.40 -14.60 -7.15
N TRP A 171 -8.52 -13.35 -7.59
CA TRP A 171 -9.50 -12.96 -8.59
C TRP A 171 -9.30 -13.72 -9.90
N PHE A 172 -8.08 -13.75 -10.43
CA PHE A 172 -7.75 -14.51 -11.65
C PHE A 172 -8.00 -16.01 -11.49
N TYR A 173 -7.71 -16.56 -10.31
CA TYR A 173 -8.00 -17.96 -9.97
C TYR A 173 -9.50 -18.28 -10.07
N ARG A 174 -10.35 -17.31 -9.69
CA ARG A 174 -11.81 -17.48 -9.67
C ARG A 174 -12.47 -17.24 -11.02
N GLU A 175 -11.88 -16.41 -11.89
CA GLU A 175 -12.48 -16.03 -13.16
C GLU A 175 -11.98 -16.87 -14.35
N PHE A 176 -10.68 -17.20 -14.40
CA PHE A 176 -10.09 -17.85 -15.58
C PHE A 176 -9.74 -19.31 -15.31
N ASP A 177 -8.91 -19.58 -14.30
CA ASP A 177 -8.61 -20.90 -13.72
C ASP A 177 -7.34 -20.83 -12.84
N ARG A 178 -6.92 -22.00 -12.34
CA ARG A 178 -5.69 -22.14 -11.55
C ARG A 178 -4.42 -21.87 -12.37
N ILE A 179 -4.36 -22.27 -13.63
CA ILE A 179 -3.14 -22.18 -14.44
C ILE A 179 -2.83 -20.70 -14.70
N THR A 180 -3.86 -19.94 -15.07
CA THR A 180 -3.79 -18.49 -15.27
C THR A 180 -3.34 -17.80 -13.98
N ALA A 181 -3.91 -18.16 -12.82
CA ALA A 181 -3.48 -17.58 -11.55
C ALA A 181 -2.02 -17.86 -11.19
N VAL A 182 -1.52 -19.06 -11.51
CA VAL A 182 -0.10 -19.41 -11.31
C VAL A 182 0.79 -18.55 -12.18
N TRP A 183 0.44 -18.32 -13.44
CA TRP A 183 1.20 -17.44 -14.33
C TRP A 183 1.17 -15.97 -13.88
N VAL A 184 0.01 -15.48 -13.42
CA VAL A 184 -0.10 -14.14 -12.82
C VAL A 184 0.80 -14.02 -11.60
N LEU A 185 0.78 -14.99 -10.69
CA LEU A 185 1.68 -14.99 -9.53
C LEU A 185 3.16 -15.03 -9.94
N ALA A 186 3.53 -15.92 -10.87
CA ALA A 186 4.90 -16.06 -11.34
C ALA A 186 5.43 -14.76 -11.97
N THR A 187 4.63 -14.12 -12.83
CA THR A 187 4.99 -12.83 -13.45
C THR A 187 5.11 -11.70 -12.43
N MET A 188 4.27 -11.70 -11.39
CA MET A 188 4.41 -10.75 -10.28
C MET A 188 5.70 -10.96 -9.48
N LEU A 189 6.08 -12.21 -9.22
CA LEU A 189 7.29 -12.57 -8.45
C LEU A 189 8.59 -12.16 -9.17
N ILE A 190 8.61 -12.22 -10.50
CA ILE A 190 9.79 -11.84 -11.31
C ILE A 190 9.75 -10.38 -11.77
N SER A 191 8.78 -9.58 -11.31
CA SER A 191 8.69 -8.17 -11.66
C SER A 191 9.59 -7.31 -10.78
N GLN A 192 10.62 -6.74 -11.40
CA GLN A 192 11.52 -5.77 -10.77
C GLN A 192 10.77 -4.56 -10.21
N TRP A 193 9.84 -4.00 -10.98
CA TRP A 193 9.06 -2.84 -10.59
C TRP A 193 8.17 -3.12 -9.38
N LEU A 194 7.43 -4.23 -9.38
CA LEU A 194 6.62 -4.60 -8.21
C LEU A 194 7.48 -4.82 -6.97
N THR A 195 8.68 -5.39 -7.16
CA THR A 195 9.63 -5.61 -6.07
C THR A 195 10.08 -4.30 -5.43
N VAL A 196 10.56 -3.34 -6.21
CA VAL A 196 11.06 -2.06 -5.67
C VAL A 196 9.93 -1.15 -5.15
N PHE A 197 8.76 -1.17 -5.79
CA PHE A 197 7.59 -0.44 -5.30
C PHE A 197 6.99 -1.04 -4.03
N GLY A 198 7.01 -2.37 -3.88
CA GLY A 198 6.41 -3.05 -2.74
C GLY A 198 6.99 -2.63 -1.39
N ARG A 199 8.26 -2.20 -1.35
CA ARG A 199 8.92 -1.70 -0.14
C ARG A 199 8.72 -0.20 0.09
N ASN A 200 8.68 0.59 -0.97
CA ASN A 200 8.78 2.06 -0.90
C ASN A 200 7.56 2.71 -0.22
N LEU A 201 7.78 3.59 0.76
CA LEU A 201 6.69 4.18 1.57
C LEU A 201 5.89 5.26 0.85
N PHE A 202 6.45 5.84 -0.21
CA PHE A 202 5.72 6.77 -1.08
C PHE A 202 4.80 6.00 -2.03
N TRP A 203 5.34 4.96 -2.67
CA TRP A 203 4.64 4.13 -3.64
C TRP A 203 3.90 2.97 -2.96
N THR A 204 2.80 3.30 -2.29
CA THR A 204 1.96 2.33 -1.59
C THR A 204 1.08 1.53 -2.55
N LEU A 205 1.62 0.45 -3.13
CA LEU A 205 0.91 -0.40 -4.10
C LEU A 205 -0.47 -0.84 -3.62
N TRP A 206 -0.61 -1.14 -2.32
CA TRP A 206 -1.89 -1.52 -1.75
C TRP A 206 -2.96 -0.44 -1.94
N ALA A 207 -2.63 0.83 -1.68
CA ALA A 207 -3.54 1.95 -1.86
C ALA A 207 -3.90 2.17 -3.34
N PHE A 208 -2.95 1.92 -4.25
CA PHE A 208 -3.18 2.09 -5.69
C PHE A 208 -4.18 1.09 -6.27
N TYR A 209 -4.16 -0.15 -5.78
CA TYR A 209 -5.01 -1.23 -6.30
C TYR A 209 -6.29 -1.44 -5.48
N LEU A 210 -6.41 -0.89 -4.27
CA LEU A 210 -7.64 -0.95 -3.48
C LEU A 210 -8.90 -0.51 -4.25
N PRO A 211 -8.91 0.62 -4.97
CA PRO A 211 -10.08 1.05 -5.75
C PRO A 211 -10.50 0.00 -6.78
N MET A 212 -9.52 -0.61 -7.46
CA MET A 212 -9.76 -1.66 -8.43
C MET A 212 -10.35 -2.91 -7.75
N ILE A 213 -9.80 -3.33 -6.61
CA ILE A 213 -10.32 -4.50 -5.87
C ILE A 213 -11.76 -4.26 -5.41
N MET A 214 -12.08 -3.06 -4.91
CA MET A 214 -13.44 -2.68 -4.53
C MET A 214 -14.40 -2.79 -5.73
N VAL A 215 -13.99 -2.26 -6.89
CA VAL A 215 -14.74 -2.37 -8.14
C VAL A 215 -14.93 -3.83 -8.57
N LEU A 216 -13.88 -4.64 -8.56
CA LEU A 216 -13.96 -6.06 -8.93
C LEU A 216 -14.92 -6.81 -8.00
N TYR A 217 -14.80 -6.61 -6.68
CA TYR A 217 -15.70 -7.21 -5.70
C TYR A 217 -17.16 -6.81 -5.96
N PHE A 218 -17.40 -5.52 -6.21
CA PHE A 218 -18.72 -5.00 -6.51
C PHE A 218 -19.33 -5.60 -7.78
N LEU A 219 -18.59 -5.60 -8.89
CA LEU A 219 -19.02 -6.16 -10.18
C LEU A 219 -19.32 -7.66 -10.09
N ARG A 220 -18.57 -8.40 -9.26
CA ARG A 220 -18.85 -9.82 -9.03
C ARG A 220 -20.17 -10.03 -8.33
N ARG A 221 -20.49 -9.20 -7.34
CA ARG A 221 -21.71 -9.32 -6.54
C ARG A 221 -22.93 -8.83 -7.32
N HIS A 222 -22.75 -7.82 -8.15
CA HIS A 222 -23.81 -7.12 -8.87
C HIS A 222 -23.54 -7.10 -10.38
N ARG A 223 -23.62 -8.30 -11.01
CA ARG A 223 -23.43 -8.43 -12.46
C ARG A 223 -24.51 -7.74 -13.30
N ALA A 224 -25.71 -7.54 -12.75
CA ALA A 224 -26.79 -6.81 -13.41
C ALA A 224 -26.75 -5.32 -13.03
N ALA A 225 -26.56 -4.44 -14.01
CA ALA A 225 -26.52 -3.00 -13.79
C ALA A 225 -27.92 -2.45 -13.49
N THR A 226 -28.19 -2.16 -12.22
CA THR A 226 -29.38 -1.38 -11.82
C THR A 226 -28.94 0.03 -11.42
N ARG A 227 -29.83 1.03 -11.57
CA ARG A 227 -29.56 2.43 -11.18
C ARG A 227 -28.91 2.61 -9.79
N PRO A 228 -29.38 1.97 -8.70
CA PRO A 228 -28.72 2.11 -7.39
C PRO A 228 -27.30 1.55 -7.38
N TYR A 229 -27.04 0.45 -8.08
CA TYR A 229 -25.70 -0.13 -8.18
C TYR A 229 -24.72 0.75 -8.96
N ALA A 230 -25.19 1.49 -9.96
CA ALA A 230 -24.37 2.45 -10.68
C ALA A 230 -23.91 3.61 -9.78
N ILE A 231 -24.79 4.13 -8.91
CA ILE A 231 -24.43 5.21 -7.97
C ILE A 231 -23.40 4.70 -6.96
N THR A 232 -23.61 3.52 -6.36
CA THR A 232 -22.66 2.92 -5.42
C THR A 232 -21.30 2.69 -6.07
N PHE A 233 -21.27 2.19 -7.31
CA PHE A 233 -20.05 2.01 -8.08
C PHE A 233 -19.29 3.33 -8.28
N ILE A 234 -20.00 4.38 -8.70
CA ILE A 234 -19.41 5.71 -8.90
C ILE A 234 -18.84 6.26 -7.59
N SER A 235 -19.56 6.12 -6.47
CA SER A 235 -19.06 6.55 -5.16
C SER A 235 -17.82 5.78 -4.70
N MET A 236 -17.76 4.46 -4.95
CA MET A 236 -16.57 3.64 -4.65
C MET A 236 -15.37 4.06 -5.48
N VAL A 237 -15.55 4.27 -6.78
CA VAL A 237 -14.50 4.74 -7.69
C VAL A 237 -14.02 6.12 -7.26
N PHE A 238 -14.94 7.04 -6.96
CA PHE A 238 -14.61 8.40 -6.55
C PHE A 238 -13.85 8.42 -5.21
N THR A 239 -14.31 7.64 -4.22
CA THR A 239 -13.60 7.49 -2.94
C THR A 239 -12.22 6.87 -3.15
N GLY A 240 -12.12 5.87 -4.02
CA GLY A 240 -10.84 5.25 -4.37
C GLY A 240 -9.87 6.20 -5.06
N ILE A 241 -10.36 7.10 -5.92
CA ILE A 241 -9.57 8.17 -6.54
C ILE A 241 -9.15 9.19 -5.49
N LEU A 242 -10.04 9.59 -4.57
CA LEU A 242 -9.69 10.53 -3.50
C LEU A 242 -8.66 9.96 -2.51
N LEU A 243 -8.69 8.64 -2.28
CA LEU A 243 -7.65 7.92 -1.53
C LEU A 243 -6.34 7.78 -2.34
N LYS A 244 -6.43 7.84 -3.67
CA LYS A 244 -5.31 7.79 -4.62
C LYS A 244 -5.02 9.19 -5.16
N VAL A 245 -4.55 10.09 -4.29
CA VAL A 245 -3.85 11.30 -4.74
C VAL A 245 -2.58 11.47 -3.96
#